data_AF-A0A937B208-F1
#
_entry.id   AF-A0A937B208-F1
#
_cell.length_a   1.000
_cell.length_b   1.000
_cell.length_c   1.000
_cell.angle_alpha   90.00
_cell.angle_beta   90.00
_cell.angle_gamma   90.00
#
_symmetry.space_group_name_H-M   'P 1'
#
loop_
_entity.id
_entity.type
_entity.pdbx_description
1 polymer ?
#
loop_
_entity_poly.entity_id
_entity_poly.type
_entity_poly.pdbx_seq_one_letter_code
_entity_poly.pdbx_strand_id
1 'polypeptide(L)'
;MAGTSMRYLGPLRGSGVLTCGGQSFGRVEFEVGGYQRRPGEVMASGELTMPAELLDAAFGRNGLVLTTDDGRALTVRFSGRRDPKSTVAHVDIGGDLPTAKEWPRRR
;
A
#
# COMPACT_ATOMS: atom_id res chain seq x y z
N MET A 1 17.36 -1.82 26.61
CA MET A 1 16.12 -1.86 25.80
C MET A 1 16.49 -1.66 24.34
N ALA A 2 16.45 -2.71 23.51
CA ALA A 2 16.77 -2.56 22.09
C ALA A 2 15.59 -1.86 21.40
N GLY A 3 15.75 -0.57 21.12
CA GLY A 3 14.79 0.17 20.29
C GLY A 3 14.64 -0.57 18.96
N THR A 4 13.40 -0.87 18.57
CA THR A 4 13.14 -1.44 17.25
C THR A 4 13.43 -0.34 16.23
N SER A 5 14.68 -0.23 15.77
CA SER A 5 15.07 0.76 14.78
C SER A 5 14.50 0.35 13.43
N MET A 6 13.35 0.91 13.08
CA MET A 6 12.83 0.83 11.72
C MET A 6 13.76 1.63 10.79
N ARG A 7 14.31 0.97 9.77
CA ARG A 7 15.08 1.62 8.72
C ARG A 7 14.14 2.04 7.60
N TYR A 8 14.09 3.33 7.31
CA TYR A 8 13.40 3.83 6.13
C TYR A 8 14.16 3.45 4.85
N LEU A 9 13.45 2.93 3.86
CA LEU A 9 13.99 2.46 2.57
C LEU A 9 13.79 3.47 1.45
N GLY A 10 12.76 4.33 1.55
CA GLY A 10 12.42 5.34 0.55
C GLY A 10 10.95 5.26 0.13
N PRO A 11 10.49 6.17 -0.75
CA PRO A 11 9.16 6.12 -1.30
C PRO A 11 9.04 5.01 -2.37
N LEU A 12 7.83 4.49 -2.53
CA LEU A 12 7.39 3.64 -3.63
C LEU A 12 6.07 4.22 -4.12
N ARG A 13 5.98 4.41 -5.43
CA ARG A 13 4.82 5.01 -6.09
C ARG A 13 4.45 4.19 -7.31
N GLY A 14 3.17 4.17 -7.65
CA GLY A 14 2.71 3.53 -8.86
C GLY A 14 1.20 3.57 -8.97
N SER A 15 0.69 2.78 -9.93
CA SER A 15 -0.73 2.59 -10.16
C SER A 15 -1.04 1.11 -10.36
N GLY A 16 -2.31 0.76 -10.24
CA GLY A 16 -2.78 -0.59 -10.41
C GLY A 16 -4.29 -0.72 -10.25
N VAL A 17 -4.77 -1.95 -10.13
CA VAL A 17 -6.17 -2.28 -9.91
C VAL A 17 -6.35 -2.88 -8.52
N LEU A 18 -7.29 -2.33 -7.75
CA LEU A 18 -7.64 -2.83 -6.42
C LEU A 18 -8.77 -3.87 -6.54
N THR A 19 -8.57 -5.02 -5.90
CA THR A 19 -9.52 -6.13 -5.90
C THR A 19 -9.75 -6.70 -4.50
N CYS A 20 -10.89 -7.34 -4.26
CA CYS A 20 -11.15 -8.16 -3.07
C CYS A 20 -11.92 -9.41 -3.49
N GLY A 21 -11.37 -10.60 -3.22
CA GLY A 21 -12.04 -11.86 -3.56
C GLY A 21 -12.44 -11.99 -5.04
N GLY A 22 -11.65 -11.40 -5.95
CA GLY A 22 -11.92 -11.39 -7.39
C GLY A 22 -12.82 -10.24 -7.88
N GLN A 23 -13.47 -9.49 -7.00
CA GLN A 23 -14.21 -8.28 -7.37
C GLN A 23 -13.24 -7.10 -7.55
N SER A 24 -13.29 -6.42 -8.70
CA SER A 24 -12.53 -5.19 -8.94
C SER A 24 -13.27 -3.97 -8.40
N PHE A 25 -12.55 -3.10 -7.68
CA PHE A 25 -13.03 -1.78 -7.26
C PHE A 25 -12.57 -0.66 -8.20
N GLY A 26 -11.62 -0.93 -9.08
CA GLY A 26 -11.13 0.04 -10.06
C GLY A 26 -9.66 0.39 -9.92
N ARG A 27 -9.24 1.38 -10.73
CA ARG A 27 -7.85 1.84 -10.79
C ARG A 27 -7.53 2.72 -9.59
N VAL A 28 -6.32 2.57 -9.08
CA VAL A 28 -5.80 3.33 -7.95
C VAL A 28 -4.39 3.81 -8.25
N GLU A 29 -4.04 4.94 -7.66
CA GLU A 29 -2.66 5.39 -7.50
C GLU A 29 -2.24 5.19 -6.05
N PHE A 30 -0.97 4.94 -5.80
CA PHE A 30 -0.47 4.80 -4.44
C PHE A 30 0.88 5.50 -4.28
N GLU A 31 1.10 6.02 -3.08
CA GLU A 31 2.36 6.57 -2.63
C GLU A 31 2.61 6.09 -1.20
N VAL A 32 3.65 5.26 -1.01
CA VAL A 32 3.98 4.67 0.29
C VAL A 32 5.46 4.80 0.60
N GLY A 33 5.79 4.94 1.88
CA GLY A 33 7.13 4.79 2.40
C GLY A 33 7.43 3.33 2.72
N GLY A 34 8.59 2.83 2.31
CA GLY A 34 9.10 1.52 2.70
C GLY A 34 9.87 1.57 4.01
N TYR A 35 9.65 0.59 4.87
CA TYR A 35 10.31 0.46 6.16
C TYR A 35 10.76 -0.98 6.37
N GLN A 36 11.99 -1.15 6.84
CA GLN A 36 12.53 -2.43 7.25
C GLN A 36 12.61 -2.48 8.78
N ARG A 37 11.89 -3.42 9.40
CA ARG A 37 11.93 -3.61 10.85
C ARG A 37 13.07 -4.50 11.30
N ARG A 38 13.32 -5.57 10.52
CA ARG A 38 14.38 -6.57 10.70
C ARG A 38 14.83 -7.08 9.33
N PRO A 39 16.01 -7.71 9.21
CA PRO A 39 16.41 -8.37 7.97
C PRO A 39 15.30 -9.30 7.45
N GLY A 40 14.86 -9.09 6.21
CA GLY A 40 13.75 -9.84 5.58
C GLY A 40 12.33 -9.36 5.90
N GLU A 41 12.13 -8.48 6.89
CA GLU A 41 10.80 -7.95 7.26
C GLU A 41 10.64 -6.52 6.74
N VAL A 42 10.12 -6.39 5.52
CA VAL A 42 9.78 -5.11 4.87
C VAL A 42 8.28 -4.89 4.94
N MET A 43 7.89 -3.68 5.31
CA MET A 43 6.51 -3.19 5.27
C MET A 43 6.48 -1.85 4.54
N ALA A 44 5.32 -1.44 4.05
CA ALA A 44 5.15 -0.10 3.53
C ALA A 44 3.86 0.52 4.04
N SER A 45 3.83 1.85 4.17
CA SER A 45 2.63 2.57 4.56
C SER A 45 2.59 3.95 3.93
N GLY A 46 1.40 4.48 3.73
CA GLY A 46 1.21 5.77 3.09
C GLY A 46 -0.22 5.94 2.64
N GLU A 47 -0.40 6.29 1.37
CA GLU A 47 -1.68 6.73 0.82
C GLU A 47 -2.02 6.00 -0.47
N LEU A 48 -3.32 5.79 -0.66
CA LEU A 48 -3.93 5.31 -1.90
C LEU A 48 -4.97 6.33 -2.34
N THR A 49 -4.95 6.67 -3.63
CA THR A 49 -5.86 7.63 -4.27
C THR A 49 -6.75 6.92 -5.29
N MET A 50 -8.07 7.08 -5.14
CA MET A 50 -9.07 6.65 -6.12
C MET A 50 -10.40 7.43 -5.90
N PRO A 51 -11.37 7.40 -6.82
CA PRO A 51 -12.66 8.06 -6.65
C PRO A 51 -13.33 7.70 -5.31
N ALA A 52 -13.95 8.69 -4.66
CA ALA A 52 -14.44 8.58 -3.29
C ALA A 52 -15.48 7.46 -3.11
N GLU A 53 -16.35 7.28 -4.10
CA GLU A 53 -17.36 6.23 -4.17
C GLU A 53 -16.74 4.82 -4.23
N LEU A 54 -15.59 4.68 -4.90
CA LEU A 54 -14.88 3.41 -5.01
C LEU A 54 -14.04 3.15 -3.76
N LEU A 55 -13.46 4.20 -3.15
CA LEU A 55 -12.85 4.11 -1.82
C LEU A 55 -13.87 3.64 -0.79
N ASP A 56 -15.06 4.23 -0.76
CA ASP A 56 -16.10 3.86 0.20
C ASP A 56 -16.54 2.40 0.03
N ALA A 57 -16.61 1.90 -1.21
CA ALA A 57 -16.91 0.49 -1.48
C ALA A 57 -15.82 -0.48 -1.00
N ALA A 58 -14.55 -0.07 -1.11
CA ALA A 58 -13.39 -0.87 -0.74
C ALA A 58 -13.02 -0.76 0.75
N PHE A 59 -13.31 0.36 1.41
CA PHE A 59 -12.89 0.63 2.78
C PHE A 59 -13.48 -0.38 3.76
N GLY A 60 -12.67 -0.84 4.71
CA GLY A 60 -13.06 -1.86 5.70
C GLY A 60 -13.16 -3.29 5.17
N ARG A 61 -12.93 -3.54 3.87
CA ARG A 61 -12.81 -4.90 3.32
C ARG A 61 -11.49 -5.52 3.77
N ASN A 62 -11.53 -6.83 4.04
CA ASN A 62 -10.36 -7.64 4.33
C ASN A 62 -9.95 -8.43 3.08
N GLY A 63 -8.65 -8.65 2.89
CA GLY A 63 -8.14 -9.38 1.73
C GLY A 63 -8.10 -8.54 0.45
N LEU A 64 -7.89 -7.23 0.58
CA LEU A 64 -7.66 -6.35 -0.55
C LEU A 64 -6.30 -6.63 -1.18
N VAL A 65 -6.28 -6.75 -2.51
CA VAL A 65 -5.08 -6.95 -3.31
C VAL A 65 -5.01 -5.87 -4.37
N LEU A 66 -3.93 -5.09 -4.33
CA LEU A 66 -3.54 -4.17 -5.39
C LEU A 66 -2.63 -4.92 -6.37
N THR A 67 -3.11 -5.15 -7.58
CA THR A 67 -2.27 -5.62 -8.68
C THR A 67 -1.71 -4.39 -9.39
N THR A 68 -0.40 -4.15 -9.24
CA THR A 68 0.28 -3.00 -9.85
C THR A 68 0.46 -3.20 -11.34
N ASP A 69 0.62 -2.10 -12.10
CA ASP A 69 0.85 -2.17 -13.54
C ASP A 69 2.16 -2.88 -13.92
N ASP A 70 3.15 -2.96 -13.01
CA ASP A 70 4.37 -3.75 -13.18
C ASP A 70 4.21 -5.22 -12.77
N GLY A 71 2.99 -5.66 -12.44
CA GLY A 71 2.63 -7.06 -12.25
C GLY A 71 2.74 -7.60 -10.83
N ARG A 72 3.01 -6.74 -9.82
CA ARG A 72 3.13 -7.18 -8.43
C ARG A 72 1.76 -7.27 -7.77
N ALA A 73 1.63 -8.22 -6.85
CA ALA A 73 0.45 -8.36 -6.01
C ALA A 73 0.75 -7.87 -4.59
N LEU A 74 0.23 -6.68 -4.27
CA LEU A 74 0.41 -6.03 -2.97
C LEU A 74 -0.84 -6.22 -2.11
N THR A 75 -0.66 -6.72 -0.89
CA THR A 75 -1.76 -6.78 0.09
C THR A 75 -1.98 -5.40 0.66
N VAL A 76 -3.22 -4.92 0.62
CA VAL A 76 -3.60 -3.60 1.11
C VAL A 76 -4.46 -3.73 2.36
N ARG A 77 -4.18 -2.92 3.37
CA ARG A 77 -5.05 -2.74 4.53
C ARG A 77 -5.25 -1.26 4.77
N PHE A 78 -6.49 -0.79 4.69
CA PHE A 78 -6.79 0.58 5.08
C PHE A 78 -6.49 0.81 6.57
N SER A 79 -5.82 1.92 6.86
CA SER A 79 -5.48 2.35 8.20
C SER A 79 -6.08 3.73 8.48
N GLY A 80 -6.35 4.03 9.75
CA GLY A 80 -6.95 5.31 10.13
C GLY A 80 -8.46 5.41 9.89
N ARG A 81 -8.96 6.64 9.85
CA ARG A 81 -10.39 6.97 9.66
C ARG A 81 -10.65 7.37 8.22
N ARG A 82 -11.86 7.08 7.74
CA ARG A 82 -12.34 7.46 6.41
C ARG A 82 -13.10 8.78 6.48
N ASP A 83 -12.79 9.70 5.57
CA ASP A 83 -13.66 10.83 5.22
C ASP A 83 -14.36 10.50 3.89
N PRO A 84 -15.69 10.30 3.85
CA PRO A 84 -16.43 9.93 2.63
C PRO A 84 -16.22 10.88 1.45
N LYS A 85 -15.80 12.14 1.67
CA LYS A 85 -15.54 13.09 0.59
C LYS A 85 -14.10 13.05 0.06
N SER A 86 -13.19 12.42 0.78
CA SER A 86 -11.78 12.31 0.38
C SER A 86 -11.61 11.31 -0.76
N THR A 87 -10.73 11.59 -1.69
CA THR A 87 -10.25 10.64 -2.70
C THR A 87 -8.97 9.92 -2.27
N VAL A 88 -8.50 10.19 -1.05
CA VAL A 88 -7.27 9.62 -0.47
C VAL A 88 -7.60 8.85 0.80
N ALA A 89 -6.96 7.70 0.97
CA ALA A 89 -7.05 6.90 2.19
C ALA A 89 -5.66 6.40 2.62
N HIS A 90 -5.42 6.36 3.92
CA HIS A 90 -4.20 5.78 4.46
C HIS A 90 -4.22 4.25 4.39
N VAL A 91 -3.09 3.67 4.05
CA VAL A 91 -2.94 2.22 3.88
C VAL A 91 -1.64 1.73 4.47
N ASP A 92 -1.69 0.51 5.01
CA ASP A 92 -0.55 -0.35 5.19
C ASP A 92 -0.49 -1.33 4.02
N ILE A 93 0.70 -1.53 3.47
CA ILE A 93 0.97 -2.44 2.36
C ILE A 93 1.92 -3.55 2.80
N GLY A 94 1.60 -4.76 2.37
CA GLY A 94 2.46 -5.95 2.46
C GLY A 94 2.37 -6.78 1.19
N GLY A 95 2.63 -8.08 1.28
CA GLY A 95 2.64 -8.98 0.13
C GLY A 95 3.97 -8.89 -0.63
N ASP A 96 3.91 -8.79 -1.96
CA ASP A 96 5.07 -8.81 -2.86
C ASP A 96 5.81 -7.45 -2.93
N LEU A 97 6.17 -6.93 -1.76
CA LEU A 97 6.98 -5.71 -1.65
C LEU A 97 8.42 -5.99 -2.10
N PRO A 98 9.10 -5.00 -2.75
CA PRO A 98 10.52 -5.15 -3.04
C PRO A 98 11.31 -5.36 -1.76
N THR A 99 12.34 -6.21 -1.82
CA THR A 99 13.24 -6.37 -0.67
C THR A 99 13.99 -5.07 -0.39
N ALA A 100 14.57 -4.93 0.80
CA ALA A 100 15.37 -3.76 1.16
C ALA A 100 16.54 -3.47 0.20
N LYS A 101 17.02 -4.47 -0.56
CA LYS A 101 18.08 -4.30 -1.56
C LYS A 101 17.54 -3.83 -2.92
N GLU A 102 16.33 -4.26 -3.27
CA GLU A 102 15.63 -3.94 -4.53
C GLU A 102 14.78 -2.68 -4.43
N TRP A 103 14.62 -2.14 -3.22
CA TRP A 103 13.85 -0.93 -3.00
C TRP A 103 14.34 0.19 -3.93
N PRO A 104 13.45 0.84 -4.69
CA PRO A 104 13.84 1.91 -5.61
C PRO A 104 14.63 2.98 -4.85
N ARG A 105 15.90 3.15 -5.22
CA ARG A 105 16.71 4.23 -4.65
C ARG A 105 16.26 5.54 -5.25
N ARG A 106 16.13 6.58 -4.43
CA ARG A 106 15.98 7.97 -4.92
C ARG A 106 17.08 8.22 -5.97
N ARG A 107 16.69 8.41 -7.22
CA ARG A 107 17.49 9.18 -8.18
C ARG A 107 17.10 10.64 -8.05
#